data_AF-A0A957IQZ1-F1
#
_entry.id   AF-A0A957IQZ1-F1
#
_cell.length_a   1.000
_cell.length_b   1.000
_cell.length_c   1.000
_cell.angle_alpha   90.00
_cell.angle_beta   90.00
_cell.angle_gamma   90.00
#
_symmetry.space_group_name_H-M   'P 1'
#
loop_
_entity.id
_entity.type
_entity.pdbx_description
1 polymer ?
#
loop_
_entity_poly.entity_id
_entity_poly.type
_entity_poly.pdbx_seq_one_letter_code
_entity_poly.pdbx_strand_id
1 'polypeptide(L)'
;MMLKQQAFTTNVFNKPRWVWLLLAGLVGGALFPYGWLADVSPTFERGLEWVFRSDAAHVVGHLFIFGLLATAVLLLFPGLRKRPFLFYALILTLGLAQEALQLISFKHHFFSSGELFDLAVDLCSATAVFLFFRKK
;
A
#
# COMPACT_ATOMS: atom_id res chain seq x y z
N MET A 1 17.08 1.01 -33.07
CA MET A 1 16.16 1.31 -31.94
C MET A 1 16.10 0.20 -30.87
N MET A 2 16.66 -1.00 -31.09
CA MET A 2 16.65 -2.12 -30.12
C MET A 2 17.64 -2.02 -28.93
N LEU A 3 18.73 -1.27 -29.04
CA LEU A 3 19.77 -1.21 -28.00
C LEU A 3 19.33 -0.50 -26.69
N LYS A 4 18.29 0.36 -26.74
CA LYS A 4 17.79 1.05 -25.54
C LYS A 4 16.85 0.21 -24.66
N GLN A 5 16.28 -0.88 -25.19
CA GLN A 5 15.38 -1.74 -24.43
C GLN A 5 16.13 -2.71 -23.49
N GLN A 6 17.30 -3.21 -23.89
CA GLN A 6 18.09 -4.13 -23.07
C GLN A 6 18.70 -3.50 -21.81
N ALA A 7 18.94 -2.18 -21.81
CA ALA A 7 19.46 -1.48 -20.63
C ALA A 7 18.40 -1.23 -19.54
N PHE A 8 17.11 -1.34 -19.86
CA PHE A 8 16.01 -1.07 -18.93
C PHE A 8 15.61 -2.31 -18.09
N THR A 9 15.87 -3.52 -18.60
CA THR A 9 15.44 -4.77 -17.96
C THR A 9 16.46 -5.34 -16.97
N THR A 10 17.74 -4.99 -17.07
CA THR A 10 18.82 -5.57 -16.24
C THR A 10 19.01 -4.90 -14.88
N ASN A 11 18.36 -3.77 -14.60
CA ASN A 11 18.69 -2.93 -13.44
C ASN A 11 17.69 -2.99 -12.27
N VAL A 12 16.46 -3.46 -12.50
CA VAL A 12 15.45 -3.53 -11.44
C VAL A 12 15.75 -4.67 -10.47
N PHE A 13 16.13 -5.85 -10.98
CA PHE A 13 16.45 -7.01 -10.14
C PHE A 13 17.82 -6.96 -9.48
N ASN A 14 18.70 -6.05 -9.90
CA ASN A 14 20.04 -5.89 -9.34
C ASN A 14 20.10 -4.95 -8.12
N LYS A 15 18.94 -4.67 -7.51
CA LYS A 15 18.86 -3.92 -6.25
C LYS A 15 19.34 -4.79 -5.08
N PRO A 16 19.97 -4.19 -4.05
CA PRO A 16 20.41 -4.96 -2.90
C PRO A 16 19.21 -5.60 -2.18
N ARG A 17 19.41 -6.82 -1.65
CA ARG A 17 18.33 -7.67 -1.11
C ARG A 17 17.45 -6.98 -0.06
N TRP A 18 18.03 -6.10 0.76
CA TRP A 18 17.30 -5.37 1.80
C TRP A 18 16.17 -4.48 1.25
N VAL A 19 16.29 -4.02 0.01
CA VAL A 19 15.26 -3.21 -0.64
C VAL A 19 14.01 -4.04 -0.94
N TRP A 20 14.21 -5.28 -1.39
CA TRP A 20 13.12 -6.21 -1.62
C TRP A 20 12.48 -6.66 -0.32
N LEU A 21 13.29 -6.87 0.73
CA LEU A 21 12.77 -7.14 2.08
C LEU A 21 11.95 -5.97 2.62
N LEU A 22 12.37 -4.72 2.38
CA LEU A 22 11.60 -3.54 2.76
C LEU A 22 10.26 -3.48 2.01
N LEU A 23 10.27 -3.69 0.69
CA LEU A 23 9.03 -3.72 -0.10
C LEU A 23 8.09 -4.84 0.37
N ALA A 24 8.63 -6.04 0.57
CA ALA A 24 7.86 -7.18 1.09
C ALA A 24 7.31 -6.89 2.49
N GLY A 25 8.08 -6.23 3.35
CA GLY A 25 7.64 -5.79 4.68
C GLY A 25 6.53 -4.75 4.61
N LEU A 26 6.60 -3.79 3.68
CA LEU A 26 5.53 -2.80 3.47
C LEU A 26 4.24 -3.46 2.96
N VAL A 27 4.35 -4.35 1.97
CA VAL A 27 3.19 -5.09 1.45
C VAL A 27 2.61 -6.02 2.50
N GLY A 28 3.47 -6.75 3.21
CA GLY A 28 3.08 -7.65 4.29
C GLY A 28 2.41 -6.90 5.44
N GLY A 29 2.96 -5.75 5.83
CA GLY A 29 2.35 -4.87 6.84
C GLY A 29 1.00 -4.33 6.41
N ALA A 30 0.87 -3.83 5.17
CA ALA A 30 -0.41 -3.35 4.66
C ALA A 30 -1.48 -4.45 4.62
N LEU A 31 -1.12 -5.68 4.25
CA LEU A 31 -2.04 -6.81 4.18
C LEU A 31 -2.22 -7.54 5.52
N PHE A 32 -1.50 -7.15 6.57
CA PHE A 32 -1.54 -7.87 7.82
C PHE A 32 -2.92 -7.69 8.50
N PRO A 33 -3.59 -8.77 8.94
CA PRO A 33 -4.91 -8.69 9.54
C PRO A 33 -4.80 -8.23 11.01
N TYR A 34 -4.52 -6.94 11.21
CA TYR A 34 -4.29 -6.35 12.53
C TYR A 34 -5.48 -6.53 13.49
N GLY A 35 -6.72 -6.44 12.99
CA GLY A 35 -7.92 -6.66 13.81
C GLY A 35 -8.00 -8.09 14.35
N TRP A 36 -7.75 -9.09 13.52
CA TRP A 36 -7.67 -10.48 13.97
C TRP A 36 -6.59 -10.68 15.03
N LEU A 37 -5.43 -10.04 14.88
CA LEU A 37 -4.37 -10.13 15.89
C LEU A 37 -4.80 -9.46 17.22
N ALA A 38 -5.61 -8.40 17.16
CA ALA A 38 -6.19 -7.76 18.33
C ALA A 38 -7.11 -8.74 19.08
N ASP A 39 -7.99 -9.43 18.34
CA ASP A 39 -8.97 -10.38 18.90
C ASP A 39 -8.30 -11.53 19.68
N VAL A 40 -7.12 -11.97 19.23
CA VAL A 40 -6.37 -13.07 19.89
C VAL A 40 -5.34 -12.59 20.91
N SER A 41 -5.06 -11.29 21.01
CA SER A 41 -4.00 -10.74 21.87
C SER A 41 -4.42 -9.43 22.57
N PRO A 42 -4.82 -9.50 23.85
CA PRO A 42 -5.22 -8.33 24.65
C PRO A 42 -4.12 -7.26 24.82
N THR A 43 -2.85 -7.65 24.68
CA THR A 43 -1.73 -6.70 24.69
C THR A 43 -1.64 -5.95 23.37
N PHE A 44 -1.95 -6.62 22.26
CA PHE A 44 -1.95 -6.01 20.94
C PHE A 44 -3.15 -5.08 20.75
N GLU A 45 -4.32 -5.52 21.21
CA GLU A 45 -5.56 -4.72 21.24
C GLU A 45 -5.33 -3.36 21.90
N ARG A 46 -4.80 -3.33 23.13
CA ARG A 46 -4.49 -2.08 23.84
C ARG A 46 -3.53 -1.16 23.07
N GLY A 47 -2.58 -1.76 22.34
CA GLY A 47 -1.66 -1.01 21.49
C GLY A 47 -2.39 -0.37 20.30
N LEU A 48 -3.25 -1.13 19.63
CA LEU A 48 -4.06 -0.63 18.52
C LEU A 48 -5.07 0.42 18.97
N GLU A 49 -5.75 0.23 20.10
CA GLU A 49 -6.67 1.23 20.66
C GLU A 49 -5.97 2.56 20.94
N TRP A 50 -4.69 2.52 21.30
CA TRP A 50 -3.90 3.73 21.50
C TRP A 50 -3.53 4.42 20.17
N VAL A 51 -3.14 3.63 19.15
CA VAL A 51 -2.71 4.15 17.83
C VAL A 51 -3.89 4.56 16.95
N PHE A 52 -4.94 3.76 16.92
CA PHE A 52 -6.11 3.88 16.02
C PHE A 52 -7.37 4.27 16.76
N ARG A 53 -7.25 5.04 17.84
CA ARG A 53 -8.37 5.47 18.69
C ARG A 53 -9.46 6.27 17.97
N SER A 54 -9.19 6.76 16.76
CA SER A 54 -10.09 7.66 16.02
C SER A 54 -10.06 7.36 14.53
N ASP A 55 -11.18 7.66 13.85
CA ASP A 55 -11.30 7.58 12.40
C ASP A 55 -10.23 8.42 11.69
N ALA A 56 -9.87 9.58 12.26
CA ALA A 56 -8.78 10.40 11.75
C ALA A 56 -7.43 9.67 11.78
N ALA A 57 -7.13 8.96 12.87
CA ALA A 57 -5.90 8.17 12.97
C ALA A 57 -5.90 7.00 11.98
N HIS A 58 -7.06 6.37 11.76
CA HIS A 58 -7.25 5.34 10.74
C HIS A 58 -6.94 5.88 9.33
N VAL A 59 -7.53 7.02 8.94
CA VAL A 59 -7.27 7.69 7.66
C VAL A 59 -5.79 8.06 7.51
N VAL A 60 -5.16 8.58 8.56
CA VAL A 60 -3.72 8.90 8.56
C VAL A 60 -2.89 7.63 8.35
N GLY A 61 -3.29 6.51 8.94
CA GLY A 61 -2.67 5.20 8.72
C GLY A 61 -2.69 4.79 7.25
N HIS A 62 -3.86 4.85 6.61
CA HIS A 62 -4.03 4.58 5.18
C HIS A 62 -3.16 5.49 4.31
N LEU A 63 -3.25 6.82 4.52
CA LEU A 63 -2.44 7.79 3.79
C LEU A 63 -0.93 7.52 3.92
N PHE A 64 -0.48 7.15 5.11
CA PHE A 64 0.93 6.90 5.40
C PHE A 64 1.42 5.61 4.73
N ILE A 65 0.75 4.48 4.97
CA ILE A 65 1.17 3.17 4.45
C ILE A 65 1.10 3.14 2.91
N PHE A 66 -0.02 3.60 2.32
CA PHE A 66 -0.15 3.65 0.86
C PHE A 66 0.74 4.71 0.22
N GLY A 67 1.03 5.82 0.91
CA GLY A 67 2.03 6.80 0.49
C GLY A 67 3.45 6.21 0.44
N LEU A 68 3.84 5.44 1.47
CA LEU A 68 5.13 4.74 1.50
C LEU A 68 5.23 3.66 0.41
N LEU A 69 4.18 2.87 0.24
CA LEU A 69 4.09 1.86 -0.83
C LEU A 69 4.18 2.48 -2.22
N ALA A 70 3.39 3.52 -2.50
CA ALA A 70 3.44 4.26 -3.75
C ALA A 70 4.85 4.82 -4.02
N THR A 71 5.51 5.35 -2.98
CA THR A 71 6.86 5.89 -3.07
C THR A 71 7.86 4.78 -3.39
N ALA A 72 7.83 3.68 -2.66
CA ALA A 72 8.70 2.52 -2.88
C ALA A 72 8.51 1.96 -4.29
N VAL A 73 7.27 1.78 -4.74
CA VAL A 73 6.93 1.29 -6.08
C VAL A 73 7.49 2.21 -7.16
N LEU A 74 7.35 3.54 -7.05
CA LEU A 74 7.87 4.47 -8.06
C LEU A 74 9.39 4.66 -8.03
N LEU A 75 10.05 4.36 -6.90
CA LEU A 75 11.51 4.33 -6.79
C LEU A 75 12.10 3.04 -7.39
N LEU A 76 11.43 1.91 -7.20
CA LEU A 76 11.89 0.61 -7.72
C LEU A 76 11.55 0.42 -9.19
N PHE A 77 10.38 0.89 -9.60
CA PHE A 77 9.85 0.74 -10.95
C PHE A 77 9.59 2.13 -11.56
N PRO A 78 10.63 2.93 -11.86
CA PRO A 78 10.45 4.29 -12.37
C PRO A 78 9.71 4.34 -13.71
N GLY A 79 9.67 3.24 -14.47
CA GLY A 79 8.86 3.11 -15.68
C GLY A 79 7.36 3.29 -15.46
N LEU A 80 6.86 3.03 -14.24
CA LEU A 80 5.45 3.23 -13.88
C LEU A 80 5.01 4.70 -13.93
N ARG A 81 5.94 5.66 -13.83
CA ARG A 81 5.64 7.10 -14.02
C ARG A 81 5.05 7.42 -15.39
N LYS A 82 5.39 6.61 -16.41
CA LYS A 82 4.88 6.73 -17.78
C LYS A 82 3.63 5.88 -18.03
N ARG A 83 3.22 5.06 -17.06
CA ARG A 83 2.10 4.12 -17.15
C ARG A 83 1.17 4.32 -15.96
N PRO A 84 0.51 5.50 -15.82
CA PRO A 84 -0.30 5.83 -14.66
C PRO A 84 -1.41 4.79 -14.41
N PHE A 85 -2.04 4.27 -15.46
CA PHE A 85 -3.06 3.22 -15.33
C PHE A 85 -2.54 1.96 -14.64
N LEU A 86 -1.34 1.49 -15.01
CA LEU A 86 -0.74 0.31 -14.37
C LEU A 86 -0.36 0.61 -12.91
N PHE A 87 0.17 1.81 -12.65
CA PHE A 87 0.49 2.25 -11.28
C PHE A 87 -0.76 2.24 -10.39
N TYR A 88 -1.84 2.91 -10.80
CA TYR A 88 -3.08 2.96 -10.03
C TYR A 88 -3.76 1.59 -9.95
N ALA A 89 -3.68 0.76 -10.99
CA ALA A 89 -4.18 -0.61 -10.94
C ALA A 89 -3.46 -1.43 -9.86
N LEU A 90 -2.13 -1.35 -9.76
CA LEU A 90 -1.37 -2.05 -8.72
C LEU A 90 -1.75 -1.59 -7.30
N ILE A 91 -1.88 -0.28 -7.10
CA ILE A 91 -2.31 0.28 -5.81
C ILE A 91 -3.73 -0.16 -5.47
N LEU A 92 -4.66 -0.08 -6.42
CA LEU A 92 -6.04 -0.48 -6.23
C LEU A 92 -6.15 -1.99 -5.95
N THR A 93 -5.39 -2.83 -6.65
CA THR A 93 -5.35 -4.28 -6.36
C THR A 93 -4.89 -4.54 -4.94
N LEU A 94 -3.90 -3.80 -4.44
CA LEU A 94 -3.42 -3.94 -3.07
C LEU A 94 -4.46 -3.46 -2.04
N GLY A 95 -5.09 -2.31 -2.27
CA GLY A 95 -6.19 -1.80 -1.42
C GLY A 95 -7.37 -2.76 -1.37
N LEU A 96 -7.79 -3.29 -2.52
CA LEU A 96 -8.87 -4.29 -2.58
C LEU A 96 -8.50 -5.57 -1.83
N ALA A 97 -7.26 -6.04 -1.96
CA ALA A 97 -6.79 -7.20 -1.21
C ALA A 97 -6.78 -6.94 0.30
N GLN A 98 -6.37 -5.74 0.71
CA GLN A 98 -6.36 -5.34 2.11
C GLN A 98 -7.79 -5.26 2.69
N GLU A 99 -8.73 -4.61 2.00
CA GLU A 99 -10.12 -4.55 2.45
C GLU A 99 -10.77 -5.93 2.48
N ALA A 100 -10.53 -6.76 1.47
CA ALA A 100 -11.04 -8.14 1.45
C ALA A 100 -10.52 -8.94 2.66
N LEU A 101 -9.25 -8.80 3.01
CA LEU A 101 -8.70 -9.46 4.19
C LEU A 101 -9.32 -8.94 5.48
N GLN A 102 -9.55 -7.63 5.62
CA GLN A 102 -10.22 -7.09 6.82
C GLN A 102 -11.66 -7.60 6.96
N LEU A 103 -12.43 -7.61 5.86
CA LEU A 103 -13.80 -8.12 5.81
C LEU A 103 -13.87 -9.59 6.22
N ILE A 104 -12.97 -10.42 5.71
CA ILE A 104 -12.95 -11.86 6.00
C ILE A 104 -12.45 -12.15 7.42
N SER A 105 -11.44 -11.40 7.89
CA SER A 105 -10.72 -11.75 9.12
C SER A 105 -11.36 -11.23 10.40
N PHE A 106 -11.89 -10.00 10.43
CA PHE A 106 -12.42 -9.42 11.69
C PHE A 106 -13.65 -8.52 11.53
N LYS A 107 -13.87 -7.86 10.38
CA LYS A 107 -15.05 -6.97 10.21
C LYS A 107 -16.37 -7.77 10.07
N HIS A 108 -16.32 -8.97 9.48
CA HIS A 108 -17.46 -9.90 9.35
C HIS A 108 -18.76 -9.31 8.77
N HIS A 109 -18.67 -8.26 7.96
CA HIS A 109 -19.80 -7.68 7.24
C HIS A 109 -19.54 -7.65 5.72
N PHE A 110 -20.59 -7.34 4.95
CA PHE A 110 -20.46 -7.14 3.52
C PHE A 110 -19.85 -5.78 3.20
N PHE A 111 -19.21 -5.70 2.03
CA PHE A 111 -18.62 -4.49 1.49
C PHE A 111 -19.59 -3.30 1.54
N SER A 112 -19.16 -2.19 2.14
CA SER A 112 -19.98 -1.02 2.42
C SER A 112 -19.32 0.27 1.89
N SER A 113 -19.92 1.42 2.18
CA SER A 113 -19.34 2.72 1.83
C SER A 113 -18.05 3.04 2.58
N GLY A 114 -17.80 2.39 3.73
CA GLY A 114 -16.54 2.54 4.47
C GLY A 114 -15.34 2.05 3.66
N GLU A 115 -15.43 0.84 3.11
CA GLU A 115 -14.37 0.25 2.29
C GLU A 115 -14.10 1.09 1.03
N LEU A 116 -15.14 1.67 0.42
CA LEU A 116 -14.98 2.60 -0.71
C LEU A 116 -14.24 3.88 -0.31
N PHE A 117 -14.50 4.39 0.88
CA PHE A 117 -13.81 5.55 1.41
C PHE A 117 -12.34 5.24 1.67
N ASP A 118 -12.03 4.09 2.28
CA ASP A 118 -10.66 3.66 2.55
C ASP A 118 -9.85 3.50 1.24
N LEU A 119 -10.44 2.85 0.22
CA LEU A 119 -9.84 2.77 -1.12
C LEU A 119 -9.63 4.14 -1.77
N ALA A 120 -10.54 5.10 -1.56
CA ALA A 120 -10.37 6.45 -2.06
C ALA A 120 -9.22 7.17 -1.36
N VAL A 121 -9.07 7.00 -0.04
CA VAL A 121 -7.94 7.53 0.74
C VAL A 121 -6.62 6.95 0.24
N ASP A 122 -6.56 5.65 -0.01
CA ASP A 122 -5.37 4.97 -0.56
C ASP A 122 -4.97 5.57 -1.91
N LEU A 123 -5.95 5.72 -2.82
CA LEU A 123 -5.73 6.33 -4.14
C LEU A 123 -5.35 7.81 -4.05
N CYS A 124 -5.89 8.56 -3.09
CA CYS A 124 -5.50 9.94 -2.84
C CYS A 124 -4.03 10.04 -2.45
N SER A 125 -3.55 9.19 -1.53
CA SER A 125 -2.14 9.15 -1.13
C SER A 125 -1.22 8.79 -2.31
N ALA A 126 -1.60 7.75 -3.09
CA ALA A 126 -0.85 7.32 -4.25
C ALA A 126 -0.82 8.39 -5.34
N THR A 127 -1.91 9.14 -5.52
CA THR A 127 -1.99 10.27 -6.45
C THR A 127 -1.04 11.38 -6.05
N ALA A 128 -1.02 11.76 -4.76
CA ALA A 128 -0.10 12.78 -4.26
C ALA A 128 1.36 12.42 -4.54
N VAL A 129 1.74 11.17 -4.26
CA VAL A 129 3.07 10.64 -4.54
C VAL A 129 3.35 10.62 -6.05
N PHE A 130 2.42 10.14 -6.86
CA PHE A 130 2.58 10.10 -8.31
C PHE A 130 2.82 11.51 -8.89
N LEU A 131 2.03 12.50 -8.46
CA LEU A 131 2.19 13.89 -8.88
C LEU A 131 3.53 14.48 -8.44
N PHE A 132 4.01 14.15 -7.24
CA PHE A 132 5.33 14.55 -6.77
C PHE A 132 6.46 14.00 -7.65
N PHE A 133 6.39 12.72 -8.02
CA PHE A 133 7.40 12.07 -8.87
C PHE A 133 7.25 12.39 -10.35
N ARG A 134 6.08 12.81 -10.82
CA ARG A 134 5.85 13.21 -12.21
C ARG A 134 6.54 14.52 -12.58
N LYS A 135 6.75 15.42 -11.61
CA LYS A 135 7.44 16.70 -11.81
C LYS A 135 8.96 16.57 -11.96
N LYS A 136 9.53 15.38 -11.74
CA LYS A 136 10.97 15.10 -11.77
C LYS A 136 11.32 14.11 -12.89
#